data_AF-A0A3M1L048-F1
#
_entry.id   AF-A0A3M1L048-F1
#
_cell.length_a   1.000
_cell.length_b   1.000
_cell.length_c   1.000
_cell.angle_alpha   90.00
_cell.angle_beta   90.00
_cell.angle_gamma   90.00
#
_symmetry.space_group_name_H-M   'P 1'
#
loop_
_entity.id
_entity.type
_entity.pdbx_description
1 polymer ?
#
loop_
_entity_poly.entity_id
_entity_poly.type
_entity_poly.pdbx_seq_one_letter_code
_entity_poly.pdbx_strand_id
1 'polypeptide(L)'
;MNHDFANFDHNIAQTTAVNRYPLGKSIYGCYDMLGNVWEWTSSWFAPYPGFEPYPYQGYSQVYFDNQHKVLKGGSWSTGIWALRNSFRNWYQPHTREIWAGFRCAKDFA
;
A
#
# COMPACT_ATOMS: atom_id res chain seq x y z
N MET A 1 -3.22 -3.94 15.25
CA MET A 1 -2.03 -3.07 15.18
C MET A 1 -2.40 -1.73 15.76
N ASN A 2 -1.60 -1.15 16.65
CA ASN A 2 -1.81 0.20 17.18
C ASN A 2 -0.79 1.17 16.57
N HIS A 3 -0.83 2.44 16.97
CA HIS A 3 0.06 3.48 16.44
C HIS A 3 1.52 3.37 16.88
N ASP A 4 1.90 2.41 17.73
CA ASP A 4 3.30 2.18 18.08
C ASP A 4 4.07 1.45 16.95
N PHE A 5 3.33 0.82 16.02
CA PHE A 5 3.90 0.05 14.91
C PHE A 5 3.95 0.84 13.59
N ALA A 6 3.09 1.85 13.40
CA ALA A 6 2.99 2.56 12.14
C ALA A 6 2.22 3.89 12.28
N ASN A 7 2.43 4.79 11.31
CA ASN A 7 1.65 6.01 11.15
C ASN A 7 0.50 5.79 10.14
N PHE A 8 -0.75 5.83 10.60
CA PHE A 8 -1.97 5.63 9.82
C PHE A 8 -3.15 6.33 10.53
N ASP A 9 -4.34 6.31 9.92
CA ASP A 9 -5.59 6.88 10.48
C ASP A 9 -5.47 8.34 10.95
N HIS A 10 -4.72 9.16 10.20
CA HIS A 10 -4.49 10.57 10.51
C HIS A 10 -3.80 10.84 11.86
N ASN A 11 -3.17 9.84 12.50
CA ASN A 11 -2.55 9.99 13.82
C ASN A 11 -1.58 11.19 13.92
N ILE A 12 -0.69 11.34 12.93
CA ILE A 12 0.22 12.50 12.84
C ILE A 12 -0.25 13.53 11.80
N ALA A 13 -1.23 13.16 10.96
CA ALA A 13 -1.75 13.95 9.84
C ALA A 13 -0.72 14.38 8.78
N GLN A 14 0.46 13.77 8.78
CA GLN A 14 1.52 13.93 7.77
C GLN A 14 2.46 12.73 7.80
N THR A 15 3.39 12.66 6.85
CA THR A 15 4.46 11.65 6.86
C THR A 15 5.40 11.84 8.05
N THR A 16 6.00 10.75 8.50
CA THR A 16 7.03 10.75 9.54
C THR A 16 8.39 10.41 8.95
N ALA A 17 9.46 10.78 9.66
CA ALA A 17 10.81 10.31 9.34
C ALA A 17 10.81 8.78 9.18
N VAL A 18 11.51 8.31 8.15
CA VAL A 18 11.75 6.87 7.94
C VAL A 18 12.36 6.30 9.21
N ASN A 19 11.96 5.08 9.60
CA ASN A 19 12.40 4.36 10.81
C ASN A 19 11.80 4.77 12.17
N ARG A 20 10.89 5.76 12.23
CA ARG A 20 10.28 6.23 13.49
C ARG A 20 9.58 5.12 14.28
N TYR A 21 9.11 4.06 13.62
CA TYR A 21 8.37 2.95 14.23
C TYR A 21 9.19 1.65 14.21
N PRO A 22 10.13 1.46 15.15
CA PRO A 22 10.99 0.28 15.18
C PRO A 22 10.24 -1.02 15.47
N LEU A 23 9.12 -0.96 16.21
CA LEU A 23 8.27 -2.12 16.46
C LEU A 23 7.54 -2.61 15.19
N GLY A 24 7.35 -1.73 14.20
CA GLY A 24 6.75 -2.03 12.90
C GLY A 24 7.70 -2.62 11.87
N LYS A 25 8.98 -2.81 12.23
CA LYS A 25 9.98 -3.39 11.34
C LYS A 25 9.55 -4.81 10.96
N SER A 26 9.48 -5.09 9.66
CA SER A 26 9.18 -6.43 9.17
C SER A 26 10.26 -7.44 9.58
N ILE A 27 9.93 -8.74 9.50
CA ILE A 27 10.88 -9.82 9.78
C ILE A 27 12.14 -9.78 8.88
N TYR A 28 12.07 -9.10 7.75
CA TYR A 28 13.19 -8.90 6.81
C TYR A 28 13.97 -7.61 7.06
N GLY A 29 13.58 -6.85 8.09
CA GLY A 29 14.25 -5.62 8.49
C GLY A 29 13.79 -4.35 7.76
N CYS A 30 12.76 -4.44 6.91
CA CYS A 30 12.17 -3.27 6.25
C CYS A 30 11.28 -2.49 7.22
N TYR A 31 11.51 -1.18 7.33
CA TYR A 31 10.67 -0.24 8.08
C TYR A 31 9.54 0.30 7.20
N ASP A 32 8.46 0.75 7.84
CA ASP A 32 7.38 1.50 7.21
C ASP A 32 6.72 0.75 6.05
N MET A 33 6.65 -0.60 6.14
CA MET A 33 5.94 -1.44 5.16
C MET A 33 4.42 -1.28 5.23
N LEU A 34 3.92 -0.76 6.36
CA LEU A 34 2.53 -0.35 6.55
C LEU A 34 2.51 1.09 7.04
N GLY A 35 1.62 1.91 6.46
CA GLY A 35 1.44 3.30 6.81
C GLY A 35 2.51 4.22 6.20
N ASN A 36 2.54 5.47 6.68
CA ASN A 36 3.36 6.56 6.15
C ASN A 36 2.96 6.96 4.72
N VAL A 37 3.26 6.15 3.69
CA VAL A 37 2.87 6.41 2.29
C VAL A 37 2.48 5.12 1.57
N TRP A 38 1.55 5.23 0.63
CA TRP A 38 1.36 4.17 -0.36
C TRP A 38 2.63 4.00 -1.19
N GLU A 39 3.08 2.78 -1.43
CA GLU A 39 4.27 2.50 -2.22
C GLU A 39 3.89 1.97 -3.60
N TRP A 40 4.28 2.68 -4.66
CA TRP A 40 4.12 2.21 -6.04
C TRP A 40 4.86 0.90 -6.29
N THR A 41 4.25 0.01 -7.07
CA THR A 41 4.87 -1.23 -7.57
C THR A 41 4.86 -1.28 -9.09
N SER A 42 5.71 -2.10 -9.70
CA SER A 42 5.72 -2.33 -11.15
C SER A 42 4.56 -3.23 -11.62
N SER A 43 3.80 -3.86 -10.71
CA SER A 43 2.73 -4.80 -11.03
C SER A 43 1.47 -4.09 -11.51
N TRP A 44 0.86 -4.60 -12.58
CA TRP A 44 -0.48 -4.22 -12.98
C TRP A 44 -1.53 -4.74 -11.99
N PHE A 45 -2.63 -4.01 -11.82
CA PHE A 45 -3.77 -4.47 -11.04
C PHE A 45 -4.52 -5.50 -11.88
N ALA A 46 -4.25 -6.77 -11.59
CA ALA A 46 -4.84 -7.93 -12.24
C ALA A 46 -5.46 -8.89 -11.20
N PRO A 47 -6.40 -9.77 -11.58
CA PRO A 47 -6.96 -10.76 -10.67
C PRO A 47 -5.89 -11.75 -10.20
N TYR A 48 -6.03 -12.25 -8.97
CA TYR A 48 -5.32 -13.46 -8.57
C TYR A 48 -6.04 -14.70 -9.13
N PRO A 49 -5.34 -15.85 -9.26
CA PRO A 49 -6.00 -17.11 -9.62
C PRO A 49 -7.19 -17.41 -8.70
N GLY A 50 -8.35 -17.70 -9.30
CA GLY A 50 -9.59 -17.94 -8.56
C GLY A 50 -10.26 -16.70 -7.97
N PHE A 51 -9.92 -15.49 -8.44
CA PHE A 51 -10.64 -14.29 -8.06
C PHE A 51 -12.13 -14.39 -8.43
N GLU A 52 -12.98 -14.19 -7.44
CA GLU A 52 -14.42 -14.01 -7.60
C GLU A 52 -14.82 -12.68 -6.94
N PRO A 53 -15.55 -11.78 -7.63
CA PRO A 53 -15.97 -10.52 -7.04
C PRO A 53 -16.96 -10.71 -5.89
N TYR A 54 -16.76 -10.00 -4.78
CA TYR A 54 -17.71 -10.03 -3.66
C TYR A 54 -17.61 -8.78 -2.76
N PRO A 55 -18.72 -8.28 -2.21
CA PRO A 55 -20.09 -8.44 -2.71
C PRO A 55 -20.35 -7.53 -3.93
N TYR A 56 -19.43 -6.62 -4.24
CA TYR A 56 -19.56 -5.62 -5.29
C TYR A 56 -18.61 -5.89 -6.46
N GLN A 57 -19.16 -6.24 -7.61
CA GLN A 57 -18.40 -6.57 -8.83
C GLN A 57 -17.54 -5.40 -9.33
N GLY A 58 -18.08 -4.19 -9.26
CA GLY A 58 -17.40 -2.98 -9.75
C GLY A 58 -16.21 -2.52 -8.90
N TYR A 59 -15.95 -3.15 -7.73
CA TYR A 59 -14.85 -2.71 -6.87
C TYR A 59 -13.48 -2.94 -7.53
N SER A 60 -13.24 -4.15 -8.04
CA SER A 60 -11.92 -4.52 -8.59
C SER A 60 -11.96 -4.79 -10.09
N GLN A 61 -13.00 -5.52 -10.55
CA GLN A 61 -12.98 -6.16 -11.86
C GLN A 61 -12.83 -5.17 -13.02
N VAL A 62 -13.44 -4.00 -12.91
CA VAL A 62 -13.42 -2.95 -13.94
C VAL A 62 -12.04 -2.30 -14.11
N TYR A 63 -11.14 -2.47 -13.14
CA TYR A 63 -9.78 -1.92 -13.15
C TYR A 63 -8.71 -2.96 -13.51
N PHE A 64 -9.12 -4.17 -13.89
CA PHE A 64 -8.24 -5.20 -14.45
C PHE A 64 -7.99 -4.96 -15.95
N ASP A 65 -7.56 -3.74 -16.27
CA ASP A 65 -7.56 -3.17 -17.62
C ASP A 65 -6.16 -2.90 -18.19
N ASN A 66 -5.10 -3.29 -17.47
CA ASN A 66 -3.70 -2.94 -17.77
C ASN A 66 -3.42 -1.44 -17.84
N GLN A 67 -4.24 -0.61 -17.17
CA GLN A 67 -4.03 0.83 -17.04
C GLN A 67 -3.72 1.24 -15.60
N HIS A 68 -3.97 0.36 -14.63
CA HIS A 68 -3.77 0.64 -13.21
C HIS A 68 -2.60 -0.16 -12.63
N LYS A 69 -1.66 0.53 -11.98
CA LYS A 69 -0.57 -0.10 -11.22
C LYS A 69 -0.96 -0.26 -9.76
N VAL A 70 -0.47 -1.32 -9.13
CA VAL A 70 -0.75 -1.61 -7.72
C VAL A 70 0.10 -0.72 -6.82
N LEU A 71 -0.51 -0.20 -5.74
CA LEU A 71 0.18 0.35 -4.59
C LEU A 71 -0.06 -0.49 -3.34
N LYS A 72 0.92 -0.51 -2.44
CA LYS A 72 0.92 -1.32 -1.21
C LYS A 72 1.19 -0.45 0.03
N GLY A 73 0.91 -0.98 1.20
CA GLY A 73 1.36 -0.42 2.49
C GLY A 73 0.37 0.49 3.19
N GLY A 74 -0.39 1.31 2.46
CA GLY A 74 -1.22 2.34 3.08
C GLY A 74 -0.42 3.60 3.41
N SER A 75 -1.09 4.72 3.52
CA SER A 75 -0.51 6.01 3.90
C SER A 75 -0.82 6.39 5.35
N TRP A 76 -0.27 7.52 5.81
CA TRP A 76 -0.61 8.14 7.09
C TRP A 76 -2.11 8.47 7.25
N SER A 77 -2.86 8.57 6.15
CA SER A 77 -4.32 8.80 6.16
C SER A 77 -5.16 7.54 5.98
N THR A 78 -4.53 6.38 5.79
CA THR A 78 -5.25 5.13 5.51
C THR A 78 -5.84 4.58 6.80
N GLY A 79 -7.15 4.30 6.81
CA GLY A 79 -7.81 3.69 7.95
C GLY A 79 -7.36 2.24 8.19
N ILE A 80 -7.43 1.79 9.44
CA ILE A 80 -6.89 0.49 9.88
C ILE A 80 -7.43 -0.72 9.10
N TRP A 81 -8.67 -0.64 8.59
CA TRP A 81 -9.35 -1.71 7.85
C TRP A 81 -8.66 -2.07 6.52
N ALA A 82 -8.02 -1.06 5.89
CA ALA A 82 -7.26 -1.21 4.66
C ALA A 82 -5.76 -1.43 4.92
N LEU A 83 -5.31 -1.29 6.17
CA LEU A 83 -3.90 -1.44 6.57
C LEU A 83 -3.53 -2.93 6.75
N ARG A 84 -3.64 -3.69 5.67
CA ARG A 84 -3.33 -5.13 5.64
C ARG A 84 -2.28 -5.42 4.59
N ASN A 85 -1.39 -6.38 4.88
CA ASN A 85 -0.36 -6.82 3.93
C ASN A 85 -0.95 -7.29 2.59
N SER A 86 -2.17 -7.85 2.59
CA SER A 86 -2.85 -8.31 1.37
C SER A 86 -3.62 -7.22 0.64
N PHE A 87 -3.82 -6.04 1.22
CA PHE A 87 -4.56 -4.96 0.57
C PHE A 87 -3.79 -4.45 -0.66
N ARG A 88 -4.52 -4.23 -1.75
CA ARG A 88 -4.01 -3.72 -3.02
C ARG A 88 -4.81 -2.47 -3.35
N ASN A 89 -4.15 -1.32 -3.30
CA ASN A 89 -4.69 -0.11 -3.90
C ASN A 89 -4.26 -0.05 -5.37
N TRP A 90 -4.92 0.75 -6.20
CA TRP A 90 -4.60 0.86 -7.61
C TRP A 90 -4.93 2.24 -8.15
N TYR A 91 -4.06 2.76 -9.01
CA TYR A 91 -4.26 4.03 -9.72
C TYR A 91 -3.54 3.99 -11.07
N GLN A 92 -3.91 4.91 -11.97
CA GLN A 92 -3.18 5.10 -13.22
C GLN A 92 -1.76 5.62 -12.92
N PRO A 93 -0.72 5.22 -13.67
CA PRO A 93 0.68 5.56 -13.36
C PRO A 93 1.00 7.05 -13.23
N HIS A 94 0.20 7.93 -13.86
CA HIS A 94 0.41 9.38 -13.81
C HIS A 94 -0.28 10.07 -12.62
N THR A 95 -1.09 9.36 -11.84
CA THR A 95 -1.75 9.88 -10.63
C THR A 95 -0.70 10.21 -9.57
N ARG A 96 -0.75 11.43 -9.01
CA ARG A 96 0.26 11.91 -8.04
C ARG A 96 -0.30 12.75 -6.89
N GLU A 97 -1.60 13.04 -6.92
CA GLU A 97 -2.36 13.73 -5.89
C GLU A 97 -2.69 12.83 -4.69
N ILE A 98 -2.40 11.53 -4.80
CA ILE A 98 -2.52 10.55 -3.72
C ILE A 98 -1.28 10.57 -2.82
N TRP A 99 -1.41 10.08 -1.58
CA TRP A 99 -0.29 10.01 -0.61
C TRP A 99 0.62 8.83 -0.92
N ALA A 100 1.31 8.91 -2.06
CA ALA A 100 2.16 7.86 -2.58
C ALA A 100 3.64 8.28 -2.63
N GLY A 101 4.50 7.31 -2.38
CA GLY A 101 5.93 7.33 -2.62
C GLY A 101 6.35 6.02 -3.30
N PHE A 102 7.58 5.59 -3.07
CA PHE A 102 8.11 4.36 -3.66
C PHE A 102 9.21 3.76 -2.78
N ARG A 103 9.51 2.49 -3.04
CA ARG A 103 10.65 1.77 -2.48
C ARG A 103 11.40 1.08 -3.61
N CYS A 104 12.71 1.25 -3.65
CA CYS A 104 13.53 0.55 -4.64
C CYS A 104 13.67 -0.93 -4.29
N ALA A 105 13.66 -1.76 -5.33
CA ALA A 105 14.06 -3.15 -5.26
C ALA A 105 15.24 -3.36 -6.22
N LYS A 106 16.05 -4.38 -5.95
CA LYS A 106 17.12 -4.82 -6.85
C LYS A 106 17.14 -6.34 -6.86
N ASP A 107 17.60 -6.90 -7.97
CA ASP A 107 17.85 -8.33 -8.06
C ASP A 107 19.02 -8.73 -7.15
N PHE A 108 19.02 -9.99 -6.73
CA PHE A 108 20.20 -10.59 -6.11
C PHE A 108 21.29 -10.68 -7.17
N ALA A 109 22.54 -10.39 -6.76
CA ALA A 109 23.71 -10.56 -7.62
C ALA A 109 24.03 -12.05 -7.81
#